data_AF-A0A934XLU7-F1
#
_entry.id   AF-A0A934XLU7-F1
#
_cell.length_a   1.000
_cell.length_b   1.000
_cell.length_c   1.000
_cell.angle_alpha   90.00
_cell.angle_beta   90.00
_cell.angle_gamma   90.00
#
_symmetry.space_group_name_H-M   'P 1'
#
loop_
_entity.id
_entity.type
_entity.pdbx_description
1 polymer ?
#
loop_
_entity_poly.entity_id
_entity_poly.type
_entity_poly.pdbx_seq_one_letter_code
_entity_poly.pdbx_strand_id
1 'polypeptide(L)'
;MPAEIGQLTSLTSLEISSNQLTALPAELFQLTSLTSLNLSSNQLTALPAEIGQLTSLTSLNLWQPNHDAAGGTLSTHQTDVAQPLVQPTRQRCQRKSANSPD
;
A
#
# COMPACT_ATOMS: atom_id res chain seq x y z
N MET A 1 -3.81 7.25 -16.62
CA MET A 1 -3.71 6.70 -17.99
C MET A 1 -5.11 6.65 -18.57
N PRO A 2 -5.34 7.14 -19.81
CA PRO A 2 -6.66 7.17 -20.44
C PRO A 2 -7.22 5.75 -20.67
N ALA A 3 -8.53 5.58 -20.47
CA ALA A 3 -9.25 4.32 -20.71
C ALA A 3 -9.33 4.00 -22.21
N GLU A 4 -9.20 5.02 -23.06
CA GLU A 4 -9.23 4.95 -24.51
C GLU A 4 -8.06 4.15 -25.10
N ILE A 5 -7.00 3.91 -24.33
CA ILE A 5 -5.86 3.08 -24.75
C ILE A 5 -6.31 1.66 -25.17
N GLY A 6 -7.37 1.12 -24.54
CA GLY A 6 -7.91 -0.21 -24.85
C GLY A 6 -8.58 -0.31 -26.23
N GLN A 7 -8.90 0.83 -26.86
CA GLN A 7 -9.45 0.86 -28.22
C GLN A 7 -8.39 0.66 -29.30
N LEU A 8 -7.10 0.72 -28.94
CA LEU A 8 -5.98 0.54 -29.85
C LEU A 8 -5.70 -0.95 -30.10
N THR A 9 -6.72 -1.71 -30.50
CA THR A 9 -6.67 -3.18 -30.62
C THR A 9 -5.60 -3.74 -31.56
N SER A 10 -5.06 -2.90 -32.45
CA SER A 10 -3.95 -3.25 -33.37
C SER A 10 -2.56 -2.93 -32.81
N LEU A 11 -2.48 -2.41 -31.58
CA LEU A 11 -1.23 -2.01 -30.95
C LEU A 11 -0.45 -3.24 -30.50
N THR A 12 0.79 -3.36 -30.98
CA THR A 12 1.66 -4.52 -30.75
C THR A 12 2.69 -4.28 -29.66
N SER A 13 3.13 -3.03 -29.48
CA SER A 13 4.14 -2.68 -28.47
C SER A 13 3.72 -1.45 -27.71
N LEU A 14 3.67 -1.55 -26.38
CA LEU A 14 3.33 -0.46 -25.47
C LEU A 14 4.49 -0.22 -24.51
N GLU A 15 5.05 0.98 -24.57
CA GLU A 15 6.15 1.40 -23.70
C GLU A 15 5.69 2.55 -22.81
N ILE A 16 5.60 2.27 -21.52
CA ILE A 16 5.22 3.22 -20.48
C ILE A 16 6.24 3.11 -19.36
N SER A 17 7.52 3.19 -19.72
CA SER A 17 8.60 3.16 -18.74
C SER A 17 8.75 4.50 -18.02
N SER A 18 9.31 4.50 -16.82
CA SER A 18 9.67 5.71 -16.05
C SER A 18 8.48 6.64 -15.77
N ASN A 19 7.34 6.06 -15.42
CA ASN A 19 6.13 6.79 -15.06
C ASN A 19 5.77 6.57 -13.59
N GLN A 20 4.77 7.29 -13.08
CA GLN A 20 4.28 7.16 -11.71
C GLN A 20 3.00 6.29 -11.64
N LEU A 21 2.87 5.28 -12.50
CA LEU A 21 1.69 4.43 -12.51
C LEU A 21 1.69 3.53 -11.26
N THR A 22 0.63 3.65 -10.47
CA THR A 22 0.35 2.78 -9.31
C THR A 22 -0.57 1.62 -9.64
N ALA A 23 -1.37 1.76 -10.71
CA ALA A 23 -2.27 0.73 -11.21
C ALA A 23 -2.38 0.79 -12.74
N LEU A 24 -2.78 -0.35 -13.33
CA LEU A 24 -3.11 -0.47 -14.75
C LEU A 24 -4.65 -0.52 -14.90
N PRO A 25 -5.23 0.23 -15.86
CA PRO A 25 -6.65 0.20 -16.16
C PRO A 25 -7.02 -1.14 -16.82
N ALA A 26 -8.25 -1.59 -16.57
CA ALA A 26 -8.74 -2.87 -17.08
C ALA A 26 -8.78 -2.90 -18.62
N GLU A 27 -8.98 -1.74 -19.23
CA GLU A 27 -9.05 -1.54 -20.68
C GLU A 27 -7.73 -1.86 -21.38
N LEU A 28 -6.58 -1.73 -20.69
CA LEU A 28 -5.28 -2.12 -21.26
C LEU A 28 -5.23 -3.62 -21.58
N PHE A 29 -5.98 -4.44 -20.83
CA PHE A 29 -6.04 -5.89 -21.05
C PHE A 29 -6.92 -6.29 -22.24
N GLN A 30 -7.64 -5.34 -22.86
CA GLN A 30 -8.37 -5.56 -24.12
C GLN A 30 -7.43 -5.55 -25.34
N LEU A 31 -6.16 -5.17 -25.17
CA LEU A 31 -5.15 -5.13 -26.22
C LEU A 31 -4.63 -6.54 -26.54
N THR A 32 -5.48 -7.38 -27.12
CA THR A 32 -5.16 -8.79 -27.41
C THR A 32 -4.02 -8.95 -28.40
N SER A 33 -3.76 -7.97 -29.28
CA SER A 33 -2.63 -7.98 -30.23
C SER A 33 -1.30 -7.54 -29.62
N LEU A 34 -1.27 -7.14 -28.34
CA LEU A 34 -0.06 -6.64 -27.69
C LEU A 34 0.94 -7.77 -27.50
N THR A 35 2.12 -7.63 -28.09
CA THR A 35 3.23 -8.59 -27.99
C THR A 35 4.28 -8.16 -26.97
N SER A 36 4.43 -6.85 -26.77
CA SER A 36 5.45 -6.28 -25.89
C SER A 36 4.87 -5.20 -24.99
N LEU A 37 5.09 -5.32 -23.68
CA LEU A 37 4.66 -4.36 -22.66
C LEU A 37 5.84 -3.98 -21.75
N ASN A 38 6.27 -2.73 -21.81
CA ASN A 38 7.31 -2.20 -20.93
C ASN A 38 6.70 -1.23 -19.91
N LEU A 39 6.70 -1.65 -18.65
CA LEU A 39 6.24 -0.90 -17.48
C LEU A 39 7.39 -0.67 -16.49
N SER A 40 8.63 -0.75 -16.94
CA SER A 40 9.79 -0.51 -16.08
C SER A 40 9.75 0.88 -15.45
N SER A 41 10.36 1.03 -14.27
CA SER A 41 10.43 2.29 -13.53
C SER A 41 9.04 2.90 -13.25
N ASN A 42 8.05 2.07 -12.92
CA ASN A 42 6.76 2.48 -12.37
C ASN A 42 6.63 2.15 -10.87
N GLN A 43 5.51 2.54 -10.27
CA GLN A 43 5.17 2.29 -8.86
C GLN A 43 4.09 1.19 -8.73
N LEU A 44 4.08 0.23 -9.65
CA LEU A 44 3.08 -0.85 -9.69
C LEU A 44 3.36 -1.85 -8.56
N THR A 45 2.57 -1.85 -7.51
CA THR A 45 2.73 -2.80 -6.40
C THR A 45 2.23 -4.20 -6.73
N ALA A 46 1.26 -4.30 -7.63
CA ALA A 46 0.70 -5.58 -8.06
C ALA A 46 0.28 -5.53 -9.53
N LEU A 47 0.30 -6.69 -10.16
CA LEU A 47 -0.36 -6.89 -11.44
C LEU A 47 -1.77 -7.44 -11.22
N PRO A 48 -2.79 -6.92 -11.92
CA PRO A 48 -4.13 -7.47 -11.88
C PRO A 48 -4.17 -8.83 -12.61
N ALA A 49 -5.12 -9.70 -12.24
CA ALA A 49 -5.24 -11.05 -12.79
C ALA A 49 -5.57 -11.04 -14.30
N GLU A 50 -6.15 -9.94 -14.75
CA GLU A 50 -6.52 -9.62 -16.11
C GLU A 50 -5.31 -9.53 -17.06
N ILE A 51 -4.08 -9.45 -16.55
CA ILE A 51 -2.86 -9.59 -17.38
C ILE A 51 -2.88 -10.88 -18.23
N GLY A 52 -3.57 -11.93 -17.77
CA GLY A 52 -3.76 -13.17 -18.53
C GLY A 52 -4.63 -13.05 -19.78
N GLN A 53 -5.35 -11.94 -19.96
CA GLN A 53 -6.14 -11.66 -21.18
C GLN A 53 -5.26 -11.23 -22.36
N LEU A 54 -4.02 -10.78 -22.09
CA LEU A 54 -3.05 -10.42 -23.12
C LEU A 54 -2.43 -11.69 -23.73
N THR A 55 -3.23 -12.46 -24.47
CA THR A 55 -2.85 -13.79 -24.99
C THR A 55 -1.69 -13.77 -25.97
N SER A 56 -1.43 -12.64 -26.64
CA SER A 56 -0.31 -12.48 -27.57
C SER A 56 0.95 -11.90 -26.92
N LEU A 57 0.92 -11.59 -25.62
CA LEU A 57 2.05 -10.99 -24.94
C LEU A 57 3.20 -11.99 -24.81
N THR A 58 4.36 -11.60 -25.33
CA THR A 58 5.59 -12.41 -25.28
C THR A 58 6.67 -11.78 -24.42
N SER A 59 6.63 -10.45 -24.25
CA SER A 59 7.62 -9.69 -23.51
C SER A 59 6.94 -8.75 -22.52
N LEU A 60 7.23 -8.92 -21.23
CA LEU A 60 6.73 -8.08 -20.15
C LEU A 60 7.90 -7.60 -19.29
N ASN A 61 8.12 -6.29 -19.22
CA ASN A 61 9.15 -5.69 -18.36
C ASN A 61 8.51 -4.90 -17.22
N LEU A 62 8.80 -5.28 -15.98
CA LEU A 62 8.27 -4.69 -14.75
C LEU A 62 9.37 -4.17 -13.82
N TRP A 63 10.60 -4.05 -14.31
CA TRP A 63 11.73 -3.68 -13.47
C TRP A 63 11.47 -2.36 -12.73
N GLN A 64 11.60 -2.33 -11.40
CA GLN A 64 11.46 -1.10 -10.61
C GLN A 64 12.81 -0.73 -9.97
N PRO A 65 13.30 0.50 -10.17
CA PRO A 65 14.46 0.99 -9.44
C PRO A 65 13.99 1.32 -8.02
N ASN A 66 14.31 0.44 -7.07
CA ASN A 66 14.04 0.53 -5.63
C ASN A 66 12.70 -0.06 -5.17
N HIS A 67 12.57 -1.37 -5.24
CA HIS A 67 11.77 -2.10 -4.26
C HIS A 67 12.61 -2.27 -2.99
N ASP A 68 12.82 -1.19 -2.22
CA ASP A 68 13.17 -1.39 -0.81
C ASP A 68 12.03 -2.20 -0.20
N ALA A 69 12.38 -3.32 0.42
CA ALA A 69 11.46 -4.21 1.09
C ALA A 69 10.89 -3.52 2.34
N ALA A 70 10.06 -2.51 2.16
CA ALA A 70 9.31 -1.91 3.24
C ALA A 70 8.12 -2.83 3.55
N GLY A 71 8.37 -3.78 4.47
CA GLY A 71 7.33 -4.29 5.35
C GLY A 71 6.58 -3.11 5.94
N GLY A 72 5.39 -2.85 5.40
CA GLY A 72 4.54 -1.71 5.73
C GLY A 72 3.16 -2.13 6.17
N THR A 73 3.03 -3.24 6.90
CA THR A 73 1.84 -3.55 7.69
C THR A 73 2.20 -3.65 9.17
N LEU A 74 2.76 -2.58 9.73
CA LEU A 74 2.43 -2.23 11.11
C LEU A 74 1.38 -1.12 11.04
N SER A 75 0.16 -1.52 10.71
CA SER A 75 -1.02 -0.77 11.15
C SER A 75 -1.08 -0.94 12.67
N THR A 76 -0.29 -0.15 13.39
CA THR A 76 -0.54 0.10 14.80
C THR A 76 -1.88 0.82 14.86
N HIS A 77 -2.95 0.06 15.06
CA HIS A 77 -4.18 0.59 15.62
C HIS A 77 -3.83 1.18 16.98
N GLN A 78 -3.44 2.45 16.98
CA GLN A 78 -3.47 3.26 18.19
C GLN A 78 -4.92 3.67 18.41
N THR A 79 -5.67 2.73 18.97
CA THR A 79 -6.94 3.00 19.64
C THR A 79 -6.79 2.54 21.07
N ASP A 80 -6.25 3.41 21.92
CA ASP A 80 -6.57 3.39 23.35
C ASP A 80 -6.80 4.84 23.80
N VAL A 81 -8.00 5.31 23.52
CA VAL A 81 -8.62 6.46 24.17
C VAL A 81 -9.63 5.92 25.17
N ALA A 82 -9.19 5.37 26.31
CA ALA A 82 -10.04 5.21 27.49
C ALA A 82 -9.24 4.77 28.74
N GLN A 83 -8.55 5.72 29.39
CA GLN A 83 -8.38 5.62 30.85
C GLN A 83 -9.52 6.42 31.52
N PRO A 84 -10.56 5.79 32.08
CA PRO A 84 -11.43 6.47 33.00
C PRO A 84 -10.70 6.63 34.34
N LEU A 85 -10.44 7.88 34.72
CA LEU A 85 -10.09 8.29 36.07
C LEU A 85 -11.18 7.79 37.04
N VAL A 86 -10.96 6.66 37.70
CA VAL A 86 -11.76 6.26 38.86
C VAL A 86 -10.92 6.53 40.11
N GLN A 87 -11.17 7.68 40.73
CA GLN A 87 -10.77 7.89 42.12
C GLN A 87 -11.72 7.14 43.05
N PRO A 88 -11.23 6.46 44.09
CA PRO A 88 -11.97 6.31 45.33
C PRO A 88 -11.37 7.23 46.39
N THR A 89 -12.15 8.26 46.72
CA THR A 89 -11.98 9.09 47.91
C THR A 89 -12.34 8.31 49.18
N ARG A 90 -11.72 8.69 50.31
CA ARG A 90 -12.03 8.40 51.74
C ARG A 90 -11.36 7.12 52.32
N GLN A 91 -10.85 7.07 53.55
CA GLN A 91 -10.82 8.01 54.68
C GLN A 91 -9.83 7.47 55.75
N ARG A 92 -9.12 8.40 56.40
CA ARG A 92 -8.93 8.52 57.87
C ARG A 92 -8.13 7.46 58.66
N CYS A 93 -7.37 8.02 59.60
CA CYS A 93 -6.78 7.46 60.82
C CYS A 93 -5.40 6.81 60.67
N GLN A 94 -4.35 7.59 60.96
CA GLN A 94 -3.39 7.15 61.99
C GLN A 94 -3.15 8.27 63.00
N ARG A 95 -3.31 7.89 64.27
CA ARG A 95 -3.15 8.70 65.48
C ARG A 95 -1.68 9.04 65.71
N LYS A 96 -1.47 10.19 66.36
CA LYS A 96 -0.23 10.69 66.98
C LYS A 96 0.38 9.68 67.98
N SER A 97 1.71 9.56 67.96
CA SER A 97 2.66 9.51 69.10
C SER A 97 4.05 9.19 68.52
N ALA A 98 5.17 9.82 68.84
CA ALA A 98 5.51 10.83 69.83
C ALA A 98 6.83 11.53 69.42
N ASN A 99 6.98 12.79 69.85
CA ASN A 99 8.19 13.47 70.37
C ASN A 99 9.44 12.58 70.55
N SER A 100 10.71 12.98 70.36
CA SER A 100 11.41 14.26 70.10
C SER A 100 12.88 13.88 69.75
N PRO A 101 13.73 14.76 69.17
CA PRO A 101 15.18 14.52 69.09
C PRO A 101 15.92 15.12 70.32
N ASP A 102 17.09 14.53 70.62
CA ASP A 102 18.06 14.78 71.71
C ASP A 102 17.70 14.21 73.11
#